data_AF-A0A2N6FQZ8-F1
#
_entry.id   AF-A0A2N6FQZ8-F1
#
_cell.length_a   1.000
_cell.length_b   1.000
_cell.length_c   1.000
_cell.angle_alpha   90.00
_cell.angle_beta   90.00
_cell.angle_gamma   90.00
#
_symmetry.space_group_name_H-M   'P 1'
#
loop_
_entity.id
_entity.type
_entity.pdbx_description
1 polymer ?
#
loop_
_entity_poly.entity_id
_entity_poly.type
_entity_poly.pdbx_seq_one_letter_code
_entity_poly.pdbx_strand_id
1 'polypeptide(L)'
;MFNGVKRMVTMLLIGLLGAASPLLAGSLERISRDTHWSGEVTLSGPLQVDKGACLTIAAGSTVRAELPNSKLLVLGKLVVAGSAQQPVRFETVSGWEGIEFIEAEQGSTIRYAHFNSAQHAVSMIATGPRIAESEFRNCKIALRLLREASPLVENNRFVANEIGIDNEMRSSPTIRGNRFEKHSVSAVVASNSARGLIENNRFENNKQGVGIVQPYPDPLRGNRFIGNEIGLYCSQTKNSPLIEKNLFKKNGKGVVNYSFAYPTVVNNRFFDNDEAIRNDQFGSAVVAHNLIRGSKTAIYLNRKSNAQIEKNLISGNELALFVDYSSYPQVRNNHFLDNSMGVKLGIYQSADWEKRSGSKRLVQEQASARNSRNPLLAQAPEQFNDYVDVSGNWWGAQNAALEKAGPDVNLPMFYDRRDKPTVSYPGFGKGDYALDVIRYAPWLKQPVKGVGP
;
A
#
# COMPACT_ATOMS: atom_id res chain seq x y z
N MET A 1 16.20 -15.77 -1.42
CA MET A 1 15.73 -15.58 -2.82
C MET A 1 14.72 -14.43 -2.91
N PHE A 2 15.09 -13.23 -2.44
CA PHE A 2 14.30 -11.99 -2.57
C PHE A 2 15.27 -10.82 -2.83
N ASN A 3 15.74 -10.72 -4.08
CA ASN A 3 16.62 -9.67 -4.57
C ASN A 3 15.88 -8.72 -5.54
N GLY A 4 14.63 -8.35 -5.22
CA GLY A 4 13.74 -7.61 -6.13
C GLY A 4 13.28 -6.22 -5.67
N VAL A 5 13.75 -5.70 -4.54
CA VAL A 5 13.27 -4.40 -3.99
C VAL A 5 14.42 -3.56 -3.42
N LYS A 6 15.53 -3.47 -4.16
CA LYS A 6 16.64 -2.55 -3.86
C LYS A 6 17.01 -1.76 -5.11
N ARG A 7 16.15 -0.81 -5.49
CA ARG A 7 16.49 0.33 -6.38
C ARG A 7 15.32 1.31 -6.40
N MET A 8 15.11 2.04 -5.29
CA MET A 8 14.22 3.21 -5.31
C MET A 8 14.47 4.17 -4.14
N VAL A 9 15.73 4.53 -3.90
CA VAL A 9 16.09 5.75 -3.16
C VAL A 9 17.46 6.16 -3.66
N THR A 10 17.53 7.15 -4.54
CA THR A 10 18.55 8.20 -4.69
C THR A 10 18.31 8.92 -6.03
N MET A 11 17.66 10.08 -6.01
CA MET A 11 18.06 11.25 -6.80
C MET A 11 17.24 12.45 -6.34
N LEU A 12 17.91 13.33 -5.61
CA LEU A 12 17.49 14.69 -5.33
C LEU A 12 17.98 15.55 -6.51
N LEU A 13 17.13 16.45 -6.99
CA LEU A 13 17.44 17.69 -7.71
C LEU A 13 18.52 17.64 -8.80
N ILE A 14 18.08 17.61 -10.06
CA ILE A 14 18.38 18.53 -11.17
C ILE A 14 18.04 17.77 -12.46
N GLY A 15 16.95 18.20 -13.10
CA GLY A 15 16.46 17.66 -14.37
C GLY A 15 15.43 18.61 -14.98
N LEU A 16 15.69 19.92 -14.82
CA LEU A 16 14.96 20.99 -15.48
C LEU A 16 15.79 21.40 -16.70
N LEU A 17 15.88 20.49 -17.65
CA LEU A 17 16.32 20.69 -19.03
C LEU A 17 16.00 19.38 -19.73
N GLY A 18 14.97 19.42 -20.57
CA GLY A 18 14.74 18.33 -21.52
C GLY A 18 16.05 18.07 -22.25
N ALA A 19 16.46 16.80 -22.30
CA ALA A 19 17.35 16.38 -23.36
C ALA A 19 16.56 16.63 -24.65
N ALA A 20 16.83 17.78 -25.26
CA ALA A 20 16.45 18.08 -26.63
C ALA A 20 17.14 17.01 -27.49
N SER A 21 16.45 15.90 -27.67
CA SER A 21 16.64 15.12 -28.89
C SER A 21 16.39 16.11 -30.03
N PRO A 22 17.25 16.19 -31.05
CA PRO A 22 16.95 16.98 -32.22
C PRO A 22 15.80 16.28 -32.95
N LEU A 23 14.57 16.54 -32.49
CA LEU A 23 13.40 16.33 -33.30
C LEU A 23 13.61 17.23 -34.52
N LEU A 24 13.58 16.61 -35.70
CA LEU A 24 13.14 17.25 -36.91
C LEU A 24 12.04 18.25 -36.54
N ALA A 25 12.29 19.53 -36.84
CA ALA A 25 11.42 20.65 -36.52
C ALA A 25 10.08 20.52 -37.28
N GLY A 26 9.24 19.58 -36.86
CA GLY A 26 7.82 19.61 -37.12
C GLY A 26 7.23 20.70 -36.24
N SER A 27 6.58 21.69 -36.85
CA SER A 27 5.81 22.69 -36.13
C SER A 27 4.82 21.98 -35.19
N LEU A 28 4.86 22.30 -33.89
CA LEU A 28 3.83 21.91 -32.94
C LEU A 28 2.48 22.43 -33.46
N GLU A 29 1.56 21.53 -33.80
CA GLU A 29 0.22 21.93 -34.23
C GLU A 29 -0.54 22.50 -33.01
N ARG A 30 -1.41 23.49 -33.23
CA ARG A 30 -2.09 24.21 -32.15
C ARG A 30 -3.58 24.37 -32.41
N ILE A 31 -4.39 24.08 -31.40
CA ILE A 31 -5.79 24.44 -31.27
C ILE A 31 -5.86 25.72 -30.43
N SER A 32 -6.05 26.86 -31.11
CA SER A 32 -6.10 28.20 -30.51
C SER A 32 -7.51 28.77 -30.31
N ARG A 33 -8.53 28.02 -30.75
CA ARG A 33 -9.95 28.33 -30.58
C ARG A 33 -10.72 27.06 -30.27
N ASP A 34 -11.92 27.23 -29.73
CA ASP A 34 -12.82 26.10 -29.49
C ASP A 34 -12.97 25.23 -30.73
N THR A 35 -12.72 23.94 -30.57
CA THR A 35 -12.63 22.98 -31.66
C THR A 35 -13.39 21.71 -31.28
N HIS A 36 -14.13 21.17 -32.25
CA HIS A 36 -14.90 19.96 -32.08
C HIS A 36 -14.37 18.85 -32.99
N TRP A 37 -14.08 17.70 -32.40
CA TRP A 37 -13.66 16.49 -33.09
C TRP A 37 -14.76 15.45 -33.06
N SER A 38 -14.99 14.81 -34.19
CA SER A 38 -15.99 13.76 -34.37
C SER A 38 -15.55 12.77 -35.44
N GLY A 39 -15.91 11.49 -35.30
CA GLY A 39 -15.51 10.45 -36.25
C GLY A 39 -14.08 9.96 -36.01
N GLU A 40 -13.34 9.69 -37.07
CA GLU A 40 -11.91 9.34 -36.96
C GLU A 40 -11.03 10.57 -37.04
N VAL A 41 -10.12 10.73 -36.06
CA VAL A 41 -9.14 11.82 -36.02
C VAL A 41 -7.74 11.23 -35.84
N THR A 42 -6.79 11.63 -36.68
CA THR A 42 -5.40 11.17 -36.60
C THR A 42 -4.51 12.25 -36.00
N LEU A 43 -3.74 11.87 -34.98
CA LEU A 43 -2.63 12.64 -34.40
C LEU A 43 -1.34 12.25 -35.13
N SER A 44 -0.97 13.02 -36.14
CA SER A 44 0.26 12.84 -36.93
C SER A 44 1.53 13.33 -36.22
N GLY A 45 1.37 14.06 -35.12
CA GLY A 45 2.46 14.55 -34.28
C GLY A 45 1.94 15.19 -32.99
N PRO A 46 2.82 15.86 -32.23
CA PRO A 46 2.41 16.63 -31.06
C PRO A 46 1.39 17.73 -31.43
N LEU A 47 0.32 17.82 -30.63
CA LEU A 47 -0.74 18.81 -30.78
C LEU A 47 -0.99 19.50 -29.43
N GLN A 48 -1.08 20.83 -29.43
CA GLN A 48 -1.34 21.63 -28.24
C GLN A 48 -2.73 22.29 -28.28
N VAL A 49 -3.50 22.15 -27.21
CA VAL A 49 -4.68 22.96 -26.93
C VAL A 49 -4.26 24.16 -26.10
N ASP A 50 -4.30 25.35 -26.71
CA ASP A 50 -3.87 26.59 -26.10
C ASP A 50 -4.79 27.03 -24.96
N LYS A 51 -4.26 27.86 -24.06
CA LYS A 51 -5.05 28.53 -23.04
C LYS A 51 -6.17 29.36 -23.68
N GLY A 52 -7.38 29.28 -23.13
CA GLY A 52 -8.57 29.93 -23.69
C GLY A 52 -9.27 29.13 -24.80
N ALA A 53 -8.71 28.02 -25.26
CA ALA A 53 -9.34 27.11 -26.20
C ALA A 53 -9.88 25.86 -25.49
N CYS A 54 -11.01 25.34 -25.98
CA CYS A 54 -11.58 24.06 -25.58
C CYS A 54 -11.57 23.07 -26.76
N LEU A 55 -10.92 21.93 -26.59
CA LEU A 55 -11.09 20.79 -27.48
C LEU A 55 -12.20 19.88 -26.95
N THR A 56 -13.24 19.66 -27.74
CA THR A 56 -14.30 18.69 -27.45
C THR A 56 -14.21 17.51 -28.40
N ILE A 57 -14.17 16.28 -27.87
CA ILE A 57 -14.19 15.04 -28.64
C ILE A 57 -15.56 14.37 -28.45
N ALA A 58 -16.32 14.26 -29.54
CA ALA A 58 -17.69 13.74 -29.55
C ALA A 58 -17.75 12.23 -29.26
N ALA A 59 -18.88 11.78 -28.73
CA ALA A 59 -19.18 10.37 -28.53
C ALA A 59 -18.97 9.54 -29.81
N GLY A 60 -18.45 8.32 -29.63
CA GLY A 60 -18.21 7.38 -30.73
C GLY A 60 -16.98 7.68 -31.59
N SER A 61 -16.26 8.77 -31.32
CA SER A 61 -15.04 9.11 -32.06
C SER A 61 -13.89 8.16 -31.75
N THR A 62 -12.99 8.01 -32.73
CA THR A 62 -11.73 7.29 -32.58
C THR A 62 -10.58 8.26 -32.84
N VAL A 63 -9.70 8.42 -31.84
CA VAL A 63 -8.45 9.18 -31.97
C VAL A 63 -7.32 8.19 -32.20
N ARG A 64 -6.67 8.29 -33.36
CA ARG A 64 -5.53 7.46 -33.76
C ARG A 64 -4.23 8.21 -33.56
N ALA A 65 -3.30 7.68 -32.77
CA ALA A 65 -1.95 8.20 -32.67
C ALA A 65 -0.98 7.23 -33.35
N GLU A 66 -0.40 7.66 -34.47
CA GLU A 66 0.44 6.81 -35.32
C GLU A 66 1.90 6.76 -34.86
N LEU A 67 2.34 7.73 -34.05
CA LEU A 67 3.67 7.80 -33.50
C LEU A 67 3.62 7.82 -31.96
N PRO A 68 4.61 7.21 -31.26
CA PRO A 68 4.66 7.27 -29.80
C PRO A 68 4.67 8.69 -29.24
N ASN A 69 5.31 9.63 -29.93
CA ASN A 69 5.43 11.03 -29.53
C ASN A 69 4.27 11.93 -30.01
N SER A 70 3.20 11.39 -30.63
CA SER A 70 2.00 12.15 -31.04
C SER A 70 1.14 12.57 -29.84
N LYS A 71 1.71 13.38 -28.95
CA LYS A 71 1.14 13.75 -27.65
C LYS A 71 0.08 14.84 -27.78
N LEU A 72 -1.00 14.74 -26.99
CA LEU A 72 -1.99 15.82 -26.85
C LEU A 72 -1.66 16.65 -25.60
N LEU A 73 -1.05 17.81 -25.80
CA LEU A 73 -0.72 18.76 -24.74
C LEU A 73 -1.91 19.71 -24.50
N VAL A 74 -2.35 19.83 -23.25
CA VAL A 74 -3.52 20.64 -22.89
C VAL A 74 -3.11 21.73 -21.89
N LEU A 75 -3.19 22.99 -22.32
CA LEU A 75 -3.11 24.18 -21.45
C LEU A 75 -4.49 24.85 -21.29
N GLY A 76 -5.34 24.74 -22.30
CA GLY A 76 -6.76 25.13 -22.23
C GLY A 76 -7.60 24.04 -21.58
N LYS A 77 -8.68 23.63 -22.26
CA LYS A 77 -9.62 22.61 -21.77
C LYS A 77 -9.75 21.44 -22.74
N LEU A 78 -9.99 20.25 -22.16
CA LEU A 78 -10.35 19.05 -22.91
C LEU A 78 -11.66 18.49 -22.38
N VAL A 79 -12.61 18.23 -23.29
CA VAL A 79 -13.88 17.56 -23.01
C VAL A 79 -13.97 16.30 -23.87
N VAL A 80 -13.74 15.14 -23.28
CA VAL A 80 -14.00 13.84 -23.94
C VAL A 80 -15.41 13.39 -23.56
N ALA A 81 -16.35 13.55 -24.50
CA ALA A 81 -17.78 13.41 -24.28
C ALA A 81 -18.31 12.05 -24.78
N GLY A 82 -17.65 10.95 -24.38
CA GLY A 82 -18.15 9.61 -24.68
C GLY A 82 -19.46 9.28 -23.97
N SER A 83 -20.10 8.20 -24.38
CA SER A 83 -21.24 7.59 -23.68
C SER A 83 -21.04 6.08 -23.51
N ALA A 84 -21.86 5.44 -22.67
CA ALA A 84 -21.80 3.99 -22.47
C ALA A 84 -22.02 3.20 -23.80
N GLN A 85 -22.84 3.74 -24.69
CA GLN A 85 -23.15 3.14 -26.00
C GLN A 85 -22.11 3.51 -27.06
N GLN A 86 -21.52 4.71 -26.95
CA GLN A 86 -20.60 5.27 -27.92
C GLN A 86 -19.36 5.85 -27.20
N PRO A 87 -18.46 4.98 -26.71
CA PRO A 87 -17.25 5.43 -26.06
C PRO A 87 -16.32 6.12 -27.05
N VAL A 88 -15.51 7.07 -26.58
CA VAL A 88 -14.38 7.62 -27.34
C VAL A 88 -13.20 6.64 -27.22
N ARG A 89 -12.62 6.24 -28.35
CA ARG A 89 -11.51 5.27 -28.37
C ARG A 89 -10.20 5.96 -28.71
N PHE A 90 -9.18 5.76 -27.88
CA PHE A 90 -7.80 6.10 -28.20
C PHE A 90 -7.10 4.84 -28.70
N GLU A 91 -7.05 4.68 -30.03
CA GLU A 91 -6.43 3.54 -30.71
C GLU A 91 -5.02 3.92 -31.14
N THR A 92 -4.04 3.66 -30.28
CA THR A 92 -2.70 4.22 -30.40
C THR A 92 -1.63 3.14 -30.51
N VAL A 93 -0.49 3.50 -31.12
CA VAL A 93 0.69 2.64 -31.12
C VAL A 93 1.19 2.37 -29.69
N SER A 94 1.85 1.23 -29.50
CA SER A 94 2.45 0.88 -28.22
C SER A 94 3.46 1.95 -27.78
N GLY A 95 3.35 2.41 -26.54
CA GLY A 95 4.25 3.43 -26.00
C GLY A 95 3.84 4.87 -26.31
N TRP A 96 2.63 5.10 -26.83
CA TRP A 96 2.07 6.44 -26.99
C TRP A 96 2.12 7.25 -25.69
N GLU A 97 2.62 8.48 -25.77
CA GLU A 97 2.85 9.38 -24.62
C GLU A 97 1.59 10.07 -24.09
N GLY A 98 0.45 9.84 -24.74
CA GLY A 98 -0.87 10.15 -24.20
C GLY A 98 -1.30 11.60 -24.25
N ILE A 99 -2.19 11.92 -23.32
CA ILE A 99 -2.68 13.27 -23.05
C ILE A 99 -1.89 13.83 -21.88
N GLU A 100 -1.39 15.05 -21.98
CA GLU A 100 -0.73 15.73 -20.87
C GLU A 100 -1.34 17.08 -20.60
N PHE A 101 -1.85 17.25 -19.38
CA PHE A 101 -2.28 18.53 -18.87
C PHE A 101 -1.11 19.21 -18.15
N ILE A 102 -0.81 20.46 -18.51
CA ILE A 102 0.21 21.27 -17.84
C ILE A 102 -0.41 22.59 -17.41
N GLU A 103 -0.62 22.75 -16.10
CA GLU A 103 -1.21 23.97 -15.51
C GLU A 103 -2.50 24.38 -16.25
N ALA A 104 -3.25 23.35 -16.71
CA ALA A 104 -4.37 23.51 -17.60
C ALA A 104 -5.56 24.19 -16.92
N GLU A 105 -6.36 24.91 -17.71
CA GLU A 105 -7.58 25.55 -17.21
C GLU A 105 -8.55 24.53 -16.58
N GLN A 106 -9.20 24.96 -15.51
CA GLN A 106 -10.17 24.14 -14.78
C GLN A 106 -11.40 23.82 -15.64
N GLY A 107 -12.01 22.66 -15.39
CA GLY A 107 -13.24 22.22 -16.06
C GLY A 107 -13.06 21.16 -17.15
N SER A 108 -11.84 20.68 -17.37
CA SER A 108 -11.59 19.54 -18.26
C SER A 108 -12.26 18.27 -17.73
N THR A 109 -12.86 17.48 -18.63
CA THR A 109 -13.53 16.22 -18.31
C THR A 109 -13.18 15.12 -19.30
N ILE A 110 -13.02 13.90 -18.79
CA ILE A 110 -12.85 12.68 -19.58
C ILE A 110 -13.91 11.68 -19.14
N ARG A 111 -14.85 11.36 -20.01
CA ARG A 111 -15.95 10.41 -19.74
C ARG A 111 -16.09 9.38 -20.83
N TYR A 112 -16.32 8.12 -20.43
CA TYR A 112 -16.50 6.99 -21.34
C TYR A 112 -15.42 6.94 -22.43
N ALA A 113 -14.17 7.11 -22.02
CA ALA A 113 -13.00 7.02 -22.87
C ALA A 113 -12.31 5.68 -22.69
N HIS A 114 -11.83 5.08 -23.78
CA HIS A 114 -11.07 3.82 -23.77
C HIS A 114 -9.63 4.09 -24.19
N PHE A 115 -8.69 3.80 -23.30
CA PHE A 115 -7.25 3.91 -23.54
C PHE A 115 -6.61 2.52 -23.53
N ASN A 116 -5.74 2.25 -24.50
CA ASN A 116 -5.02 0.97 -24.58
C ASN A 116 -3.54 1.14 -24.95
N SER A 117 -2.64 0.44 -24.26
CA SER A 117 -1.21 0.32 -24.59
C SER A 117 -0.40 1.65 -24.58
N ALA A 118 -0.87 2.66 -23.86
CA ALA A 118 -0.14 3.93 -23.71
C ALA A 118 1.06 3.79 -22.75
N GLN A 119 2.12 4.57 -22.98
CA GLN A 119 3.18 4.77 -22.00
C GLN A 119 2.65 5.50 -20.77
N HIS A 120 1.97 6.62 -21.00
CA HIS A 120 1.20 7.36 -20.01
C HIS A 120 -0.13 7.67 -20.68
N ALA A 121 -1.28 7.16 -20.22
CA ALA A 121 -2.53 7.47 -20.93
C ALA A 121 -2.97 8.92 -20.68
N VAL A 122 -2.95 9.34 -19.41
CA VAL A 122 -3.16 10.74 -19.02
C VAL A 122 -2.14 11.15 -17.96
N SER A 123 -1.35 12.17 -18.27
CA SER A 123 -0.42 12.84 -17.35
C SER A 123 -1.00 14.19 -16.95
N MET A 124 -0.78 14.61 -15.72
CA MET A 124 -1.26 15.90 -15.22
C MET A 124 -0.28 16.55 -14.26
N ILE A 125 -0.06 17.85 -14.48
CA ILE A 125 0.82 18.70 -13.69
C ILE A 125 0.02 19.91 -13.22
N ALA A 126 -0.10 20.09 -11.89
CA ALA A 126 -0.75 21.26 -11.27
C ALA A 126 -2.16 21.57 -11.83
N THR A 127 -2.96 20.52 -12.09
CA THR A 127 -4.35 20.62 -12.57
C THR A 127 -5.17 19.42 -12.09
N GLY A 128 -6.49 19.48 -12.25
CA GLY A 128 -7.42 18.49 -11.70
C GLY A 128 -8.62 18.22 -12.60
N PRO A 129 -8.45 17.53 -13.76
CA PRO A 129 -9.59 17.13 -14.57
C PRO A 129 -10.47 16.12 -13.83
N ARG A 130 -11.77 16.07 -14.18
CA ARG A 130 -12.65 14.97 -13.78
C ARG A 130 -12.50 13.82 -14.78
N ILE A 131 -12.08 12.66 -14.30
CA ILE A 131 -11.94 11.43 -15.10
C ILE A 131 -12.92 10.41 -14.56
N ALA A 132 -13.92 10.06 -15.37
CA ALA A 132 -14.98 9.19 -14.91
C ALA A 132 -15.47 8.20 -15.96
N GLU A 133 -16.03 7.08 -15.49
CA GLU A 133 -16.69 6.07 -16.34
C GLU A 133 -15.83 5.60 -17.54
N SER A 134 -14.51 5.62 -17.41
CA SER A 134 -13.55 5.33 -18.50
C SER A 134 -12.77 4.03 -18.25
N GLU A 135 -12.22 3.44 -19.31
CA GLU A 135 -11.39 2.22 -19.23
C GLU A 135 -9.94 2.51 -19.64
N PHE A 136 -8.99 2.08 -18.80
CA PHE A 136 -7.55 2.16 -19.05
C PHE A 136 -6.94 0.77 -19.00
N ARG A 137 -6.35 0.34 -20.12
CA ARG A 137 -5.87 -1.04 -20.27
C ARG A 137 -4.46 -1.14 -20.83
N ASN A 138 -3.67 -2.08 -20.32
CA ASN A 138 -2.34 -2.41 -20.83
C ASN A 138 -1.37 -1.22 -20.89
N CYS A 139 -1.63 -0.14 -20.17
CA CYS A 139 -0.75 1.01 -20.13
C CYS A 139 0.45 0.72 -19.21
N LYS A 140 1.58 1.37 -19.47
CA LYS A 140 2.66 1.39 -18.48
C LYS A 140 2.21 2.16 -17.23
N ILE A 141 1.75 3.39 -17.41
CA ILE A 141 1.03 4.13 -16.36
C ILE A 141 -0.28 4.63 -16.93
N ALA A 142 -1.42 4.28 -16.34
CA ALA A 142 -2.70 4.81 -16.83
C ALA A 142 -2.86 6.29 -16.49
N LEU A 143 -2.78 6.66 -15.20
CA LEU A 143 -2.80 8.06 -14.76
C LEU A 143 -1.50 8.43 -14.04
N ARG A 144 -0.85 9.51 -14.48
CA ARG A 144 0.35 10.05 -13.82
C ARG A 144 0.07 11.44 -13.27
N LEU A 145 0.19 11.61 -11.96
CA LEU A 145 -0.15 12.83 -11.24
C LEU A 145 1.11 13.43 -10.63
N LEU A 146 1.44 14.64 -11.04
CA LEU A 146 2.65 15.33 -10.64
C LEU A 146 2.33 16.75 -10.17
N ARG A 147 3.18 17.26 -9.28
CA ARG A 147 3.22 18.65 -8.80
C ARG A 147 1.82 19.20 -8.47
N GLU A 148 1.26 18.75 -7.36
CA GLU A 148 -0.01 19.29 -6.83
C GLU A 148 -1.22 19.06 -7.77
N ALA A 149 -1.20 18.02 -8.60
CA ALA A 149 -2.37 17.62 -9.37
C ALA A 149 -3.49 17.11 -8.45
N SER A 150 -4.75 17.44 -8.77
CA SER A 150 -5.90 17.20 -7.90
C SER A 150 -7.14 16.71 -8.65
N PRO A 151 -7.05 15.64 -9.47
CA PRO A 151 -8.19 15.15 -10.24
C PRO A 151 -9.24 14.47 -9.36
N LEU A 152 -10.48 14.46 -9.85
CA LEU A 152 -11.51 13.53 -9.40
C LEU A 152 -11.49 12.30 -10.32
N VAL A 153 -11.10 11.15 -9.79
CA VAL A 153 -11.03 9.87 -10.52
C VAL A 153 -12.10 8.94 -9.97
N GLU A 154 -13.19 8.76 -10.73
CA GLU A 154 -14.35 8.01 -10.24
C GLU A 154 -15.00 7.03 -11.23
N ASN A 155 -15.44 5.88 -10.71
CA ASN A 155 -16.18 4.88 -11.50
C ASN A 155 -15.45 4.40 -12.77
N ASN A 156 -14.12 4.46 -12.78
CA ASN A 156 -13.30 3.98 -13.89
C ASN A 156 -12.90 2.52 -13.70
N ARG A 157 -12.46 1.91 -14.80
CA ARG A 157 -11.88 0.57 -14.82
C ARG A 157 -10.43 0.62 -15.28
N PHE A 158 -9.53 0.07 -14.46
CA PHE A 158 -8.11 -0.06 -14.75
C PHE A 158 -7.76 -1.54 -14.84
N VAL A 159 -7.21 -1.99 -15.97
CA VAL A 159 -6.97 -3.41 -16.22
C VAL A 159 -5.58 -3.66 -16.80
N ALA A 160 -4.81 -4.54 -16.17
CA ALA A 160 -3.54 -5.03 -16.69
C ALA A 160 -2.52 -3.92 -17.04
N ASN A 161 -2.57 -2.78 -16.33
CA ASN A 161 -1.55 -1.76 -16.44
C ASN A 161 -0.36 -2.13 -15.55
N GLU A 162 0.86 -1.65 -15.84
CA GLU A 162 1.96 -1.80 -14.89
C GLU A 162 1.63 -1.03 -13.60
N ILE A 163 1.31 0.25 -13.74
CA ILE A 163 0.76 1.11 -12.70
C ILE A 163 -0.59 1.68 -13.14
N GLY A 164 -1.62 1.59 -12.29
CA GLY A 164 -2.92 2.22 -12.55
C GLY A 164 -2.85 3.74 -12.33
N ILE A 165 -2.56 4.15 -11.11
CA ILE A 165 -2.41 5.57 -10.76
C ILE A 165 -1.06 5.76 -10.05
N ASP A 166 -0.22 6.63 -10.62
CA ASP A 166 1.03 7.08 -10.02
C ASP A 166 0.83 8.49 -9.45
N ASN A 167 0.68 8.58 -8.12
CA ASN A 167 0.37 9.80 -7.38
C ASN A 167 1.63 10.32 -6.68
N GLU A 168 2.23 11.39 -7.21
CA GLU A 168 3.50 11.91 -6.72
C GLU A 168 3.47 13.43 -6.47
N MET A 169 4.52 13.93 -5.80
CA MET A 169 4.85 15.35 -5.73
C MET A 169 3.71 16.23 -5.20
N ARG A 170 3.21 15.90 -4.00
CA ARG A 170 2.12 16.63 -3.31
C ARG A 170 0.77 16.62 -4.02
N SER A 171 0.60 15.79 -5.06
CA SER A 171 -0.70 15.59 -5.70
C SER A 171 -1.71 14.98 -4.72
N SER A 172 -2.98 15.36 -4.88
CA SER A 172 -4.07 15.06 -3.95
C SER A 172 -5.37 14.69 -4.68
N PRO A 173 -5.40 13.56 -5.42
CA PRO A 173 -6.61 13.11 -6.10
C PRO A 173 -7.71 12.67 -5.12
N THR A 174 -8.96 12.68 -5.57
CA THR A 174 -10.00 11.84 -4.99
C THR A 174 -10.18 10.60 -5.87
N ILE A 175 -9.91 9.42 -5.33
CA ILE A 175 -9.98 8.13 -6.05
C ILE A 175 -11.14 7.34 -5.44
N ARG A 176 -12.27 7.27 -6.14
CA ARG A 176 -13.49 6.63 -5.60
C ARG A 176 -14.27 5.75 -6.56
N GLY A 177 -14.82 4.64 -6.07
CA GLY A 177 -15.71 3.79 -6.88
C GLY A 177 -15.05 3.12 -8.09
N ASN A 178 -13.72 3.14 -8.18
CA ASN A 178 -12.99 2.56 -9.30
C ASN A 178 -12.75 1.06 -9.10
N ARG A 179 -12.49 0.36 -10.21
CA ARG A 179 -12.09 -1.04 -10.21
C ARG A 179 -10.72 -1.22 -10.85
N PHE A 180 -9.78 -1.80 -10.09
CA PHE A 180 -8.40 -2.05 -10.50
C PHE A 180 -8.13 -3.56 -10.55
N GLU A 181 -7.67 -4.05 -11.69
CA GLU A 181 -7.50 -5.48 -11.95
C GLU A 181 -6.15 -5.83 -12.57
N LYS A 182 -5.48 -6.86 -12.03
CA LYS A 182 -4.34 -7.54 -12.68
C LYS A 182 -3.15 -6.64 -12.99
N HIS A 183 -2.90 -5.63 -12.17
CA HIS A 183 -1.74 -4.76 -12.31
C HIS A 183 -0.44 -5.51 -11.98
N SER A 184 0.58 -5.37 -12.84
CA SER A 184 1.84 -6.12 -12.73
C SER A 184 2.84 -5.50 -11.74
N VAL A 185 2.65 -4.24 -11.35
CA VAL A 185 3.41 -3.57 -10.27
C VAL A 185 2.48 -3.12 -9.15
N SER A 186 1.60 -2.14 -9.39
CA SER A 186 0.68 -1.63 -8.37
C SER A 186 -0.54 -0.96 -9.00
N ALA A 187 -1.74 -1.17 -8.44
CA ALA A 187 -2.93 -0.47 -8.92
C ALA A 187 -2.88 1.02 -8.59
N VAL A 188 -2.45 1.41 -7.38
CA VAL A 188 -2.15 2.80 -7.01
C VAL A 188 -0.79 2.86 -6.31
N VAL A 189 0.02 3.88 -6.62
CA VAL A 189 1.24 4.23 -5.90
C VAL A 189 1.11 5.66 -5.41
N ALA A 190 1.45 5.91 -4.14
CA ALA A 190 1.54 7.24 -3.54
C ALA A 190 2.96 7.47 -2.99
N SER A 191 3.63 8.50 -3.50
CA SER A 191 5.02 8.83 -3.16
C SER A 191 5.23 10.34 -3.03
N ASN A 192 6.40 10.79 -2.55
CA ASN A 192 6.84 12.19 -2.65
C ASN A 192 5.83 13.19 -2.07
N SER A 193 5.43 12.96 -0.82
CA SER A 193 4.42 13.74 -0.08
C SER A 193 3.02 13.77 -0.72
N ALA A 194 2.68 12.77 -1.53
CA ALA A 194 1.34 12.57 -2.06
C ALA A 194 0.28 12.48 -0.96
N ARG A 195 -0.94 12.84 -1.36
CA ARG A 195 -2.14 12.97 -0.52
C ARG A 195 -3.34 12.42 -1.29
N GLY A 196 -4.54 12.55 -0.75
CA GLY A 196 -5.78 12.26 -1.45
C GLY A 196 -6.63 11.16 -0.82
N LEU A 197 -7.93 11.21 -1.07
CA LEU A 197 -8.87 10.25 -0.53
C LEU A 197 -8.90 9.00 -1.43
N ILE A 198 -8.75 7.80 -0.84
CA ILE A 198 -8.93 6.52 -1.54
C ILE A 198 -10.10 5.79 -0.89
N GLU A 199 -11.26 5.80 -1.53
CA GLU A 199 -12.47 5.23 -0.93
C GLU A 199 -13.35 4.41 -1.86
N ASN A 200 -14.00 3.38 -1.31
CA ASN A 200 -14.99 2.57 -2.02
C ASN A 200 -14.49 1.99 -3.35
N ASN A 201 -13.18 1.74 -3.49
CA ASN A 201 -12.60 1.11 -4.67
C ASN A 201 -12.50 -0.41 -4.51
N ARG A 202 -12.38 -1.10 -5.64
CA ARG A 202 -12.16 -2.56 -5.71
C ARG A 202 -10.79 -2.85 -6.32
N PHE A 203 -9.90 -3.45 -5.55
CA PHE A 203 -8.54 -3.85 -5.93
C PHE A 203 -8.44 -5.37 -6.04
N GLU A 204 -8.26 -5.87 -7.25
CA GLU A 204 -8.45 -7.27 -7.60
C GLU A 204 -7.25 -7.93 -8.28
N ASN A 205 -6.75 -9.03 -7.71
CA ASN A 205 -5.74 -9.87 -8.34
C ASN A 205 -4.52 -9.08 -8.84
N ASN A 206 -4.14 -8.02 -8.12
CA ASN A 206 -2.96 -7.22 -8.44
C ASN A 206 -1.74 -7.79 -7.72
N LYS A 207 -0.55 -7.48 -8.26
CA LYS A 207 0.68 -7.64 -7.48
C LYS A 207 0.62 -6.80 -6.20
N GLN A 208 0.21 -5.54 -6.34
CA GLN A 208 -0.04 -4.67 -5.21
C GLN A 208 -1.32 -3.87 -5.46
N GLY A 209 -2.23 -3.82 -4.47
CA GLY A 209 -3.43 -2.98 -4.55
C GLY A 209 -3.05 -1.50 -4.41
N VAL A 210 -2.55 -1.12 -3.24
CA VAL A 210 -2.08 0.25 -2.99
C VAL A 210 -0.69 0.21 -2.34
N GLY A 211 0.24 1.01 -2.85
CA GLY A 211 1.56 1.23 -2.26
C GLY A 211 1.74 2.67 -1.80
N ILE A 212 2.08 2.86 -0.53
CA ILE A 212 2.31 4.17 0.06
C ILE A 212 3.74 4.20 0.60
N VAL A 213 4.54 5.12 0.07
CA VAL A 213 5.93 5.30 0.46
C VAL A 213 6.09 6.75 0.89
N GLN A 214 6.32 6.98 2.20
CA GLN A 214 6.27 8.26 2.94
C GLN A 214 4.92 8.58 3.59
N PRO A 215 4.85 9.57 4.52
CA PRO A 215 3.60 9.92 5.19
C PRO A 215 2.47 10.31 4.21
N TYR A 216 1.28 9.81 4.49
CA TYR A 216 0.08 9.97 3.69
C TYR A 216 -1.10 10.33 4.62
N PRO A 217 -1.48 11.61 4.73
CA PRO A 217 -2.36 12.09 5.79
C PRO A 217 -3.82 11.66 5.62
N ASP A 218 -4.23 11.33 4.40
CA ASP A 218 -5.62 11.06 4.05
C ASP A 218 -6.01 9.58 4.27
N PRO A 219 -7.29 9.30 4.58
CA PRO A 219 -7.72 7.95 4.92
C PRO A 219 -7.90 7.05 3.70
N LEU A 220 -7.71 5.75 3.92
CA LEU A 220 -8.15 4.69 3.02
C LEU A 220 -9.36 4.01 3.64
N ARG A 221 -10.54 4.16 3.04
CA ARG A 221 -11.79 3.67 3.64
C ARG A 221 -12.77 2.98 2.72
N GLY A 222 -13.47 1.96 3.22
CA GLY A 222 -14.52 1.27 2.45
C GLY A 222 -14.03 0.51 1.21
N ASN A 223 -12.71 0.34 1.05
CA ASN A 223 -12.14 -0.34 -0.10
C ASN A 223 -12.20 -1.86 0.07
N ARG A 224 -12.17 -2.58 -1.07
CA ARG A 224 -12.17 -4.04 -1.13
C ARG A 224 -10.89 -4.53 -1.82
N PHE A 225 -10.01 -5.17 -1.07
CA PHE A 225 -8.78 -5.79 -1.56
C PHE A 225 -8.97 -7.30 -1.64
N ILE A 226 -9.05 -7.85 -2.86
CA ILE A 226 -9.40 -9.24 -3.09
C ILE A 226 -8.36 -9.93 -3.99
N GLY A 227 -7.75 -11.01 -3.51
CA GLY A 227 -6.88 -11.85 -4.34
C GLY A 227 -5.54 -11.22 -4.72
N ASN A 228 -5.13 -10.11 -4.09
CA ASN A 228 -3.86 -9.45 -4.40
C ASN A 228 -2.69 -10.20 -3.75
N GLU A 229 -1.50 -10.15 -4.34
CA GLU A 229 -0.29 -10.62 -3.65
C GLU A 229 -0.04 -9.77 -2.39
N ILE A 230 -0.15 -8.44 -2.52
CA ILE A 230 -0.20 -7.49 -1.40
C ILE A 230 -1.42 -6.57 -1.58
N GLY A 231 -2.32 -6.53 -0.59
CA GLY A 231 -3.46 -5.62 -0.58
C GLY A 231 -3.02 -4.17 -0.45
N LEU A 232 -2.43 -3.82 0.70
CA LEU A 232 -1.91 -2.50 1.02
C LEU A 232 -0.48 -2.60 1.55
N TYR A 233 0.44 -1.85 0.98
CA TYR A 233 1.82 -1.72 1.41
C TYR A 233 2.10 -0.29 1.92
N CYS A 234 2.59 -0.19 3.15
CA CYS A 234 2.99 1.06 3.78
C CYS A 234 4.48 1.00 4.13
N SER A 235 5.27 1.96 3.64
CA SER A 235 6.68 2.10 4.00
C SER A 235 7.02 3.53 4.39
N GLN A 236 7.72 3.71 5.51
CA GLN A 236 8.12 5.03 6.02
C GLN A 236 6.96 6.01 6.19
N THR A 237 5.75 5.50 6.44
CA THR A 237 4.53 6.30 6.50
C THR A 237 4.35 6.99 7.86
N LYS A 238 5.21 6.69 8.84
CA LYS A 238 5.06 7.14 10.22
C LYS A 238 3.63 6.83 10.72
N ASN A 239 2.99 7.72 11.46
CA ASN A 239 1.67 7.51 12.08
C ASN A 239 0.48 7.60 11.11
N SER A 240 0.71 7.35 9.83
CA SER A 240 -0.28 7.48 8.76
C SER A 240 -0.18 6.27 7.81
N PRO A 241 -1.19 5.99 6.98
CA PRO A 241 -2.54 6.58 6.96
C PRO A 241 -3.48 6.02 8.05
N LEU A 242 -4.70 6.56 8.12
CA LEU A 242 -5.85 5.88 8.72
C LEU A 242 -6.41 4.86 7.71
N ILE A 243 -6.46 3.59 8.11
CA ILE A 243 -6.97 2.47 7.31
C ILE A 243 -8.22 1.96 8.02
N GLU A 244 -9.40 2.29 7.50
CA GLU A 244 -10.66 1.98 8.18
C GLU A 244 -11.75 1.36 7.30
N LYS A 245 -12.56 0.46 7.88
CA LYS A 245 -13.76 -0.10 7.22
C LYS A 245 -13.47 -0.78 5.87
N ASN A 246 -12.25 -1.25 5.66
CA ASN A 246 -11.86 -1.96 4.45
C ASN A 246 -12.07 -3.47 4.62
N LEU A 247 -12.23 -4.14 3.48
CA LEU A 247 -12.27 -5.59 3.36
C LEU A 247 -10.99 -6.09 2.71
N PHE A 248 -10.23 -6.94 3.40
CA PHE A 248 -9.06 -7.65 2.86
C PHE A 248 -9.37 -9.15 2.81
N LYS A 249 -9.58 -9.70 1.62
CA LYS A 249 -9.97 -11.10 1.43
C LYS A 249 -9.07 -11.86 0.48
N LYS A 250 -8.60 -13.04 0.87
CA LYS A 250 -7.81 -13.94 0.00
C LYS A 250 -6.56 -13.30 -0.59
N ASN A 251 -5.96 -12.33 0.09
CA ASN A 251 -4.69 -11.76 -0.34
C ASN A 251 -3.54 -12.62 0.21
N GLY A 252 -2.39 -12.61 -0.47
CA GLY A 252 -1.16 -13.14 0.12
C GLY A 252 -0.85 -12.37 1.40
N LYS A 253 -0.80 -11.04 1.31
CA LYS A 253 -0.70 -10.16 2.49
C LYS A 253 -1.80 -9.10 2.45
N GLY A 254 -2.59 -8.97 3.52
CA GLY A 254 -3.64 -7.97 3.62
C GLY A 254 -3.05 -6.56 3.71
N VAL A 255 -2.42 -6.24 4.85
CA VAL A 255 -1.70 -4.99 5.09
C VAL A 255 -0.26 -5.29 5.49
N VAL A 256 0.70 -4.64 4.82
CA VAL A 256 2.13 -4.72 5.13
C VAL A 256 2.63 -3.36 5.61
N ASN A 257 3.07 -3.29 6.86
CA ASN A 257 3.70 -2.13 7.46
C ASN A 257 5.20 -2.40 7.57
N TYR A 258 5.97 -1.73 6.72
CA TYR A 258 7.40 -1.95 6.59
C TYR A 258 8.19 -0.70 6.96
N SER A 259 9.34 -0.84 7.63
CA SER A 259 10.32 0.24 7.76
C SER A 259 9.75 1.57 8.25
N PHE A 260 9.47 1.67 9.56
CA PHE A 260 8.95 2.88 10.21
C PHE A 260 7.55 3.29 9.70
N ALA A 261 6.68 2.29 9.51
CA ALA A 261 5.27 2.47 9.20
C ALA A 261 4.41 2.13 10.43
N TYR A 262 3.62 3.11 10.88
CA TYR A 262 2.79 3.07 12.09
C TYR A 262 1.33 3.48 11.79
N PRO A 263 0.69 2.99 10.71
CA PRO A 263 -0.67 3.41 10.42
C PRO A 263 -1.65 2.97 11.52
N THR A 264 -2.81 3.61 11.56
CA THR A 264 -3.93 3.14 12.37
C THR A 264 -4.80 2.23 11.51
N VAL A 265 -4.86 0.94 11.85
CA VAL A 265 -5.66 -0.10 11.19
C VAL A 265 -6.86 -0.40 12.09
N VAL A 266 -8.02 0.17 11.76
CA VAL A 266 -9.20 0.12 12.63
C VAL A 266 -10.48 -0.27 11.91
N ASN A 267 -11.36 -1.04 12.53
CA ASN A 267 -12.68 -1.40 11.97
C ASN A 267 -12.60 -2.12 10.60
N ASN A 268 -11.52 -2.82 10.30
CA ASN A 268 -11.38 -3.57 9.05
C ASN A 268 -11.77 -5.04 9.23
N ARG A 269 -12.09 -5.69 8.12
CA ARG A 269 -12.39 -7.12 8.06
C ARG A 269 -11.36 -7.84 7.20
N PHE A 270 -10.65 -8.79 7.79
CA PHE A 270 -9.65 -9.62 7.15
C PHE A 270 -10.14 -11.07 7.09
N PHE A 271 -10.25 -11.64 5.89
CA PHE A 271 -10.71 -13.00 5.68
C PHE A 271 -9.77 -13.80 4.78
N ASP A 272 -9.38 -14.98 5.23
CA ASP A 272 -8.72 -16.00 4.41
C ASP A 272 -7.42 -15.49 3.72
N ASN A 273 -6.64 -14.62 4.38
CA ASN A 273 -5.36 -14.14 3.83
C ASN A 273 -4.22 -15.07 4.26
N ASP A 274 -3.09 -15.12 3.55
CA ASP A 274 -1.94 -15.85 4.10
C ASP A 274 -1.43 -15.11 5.36
N GLU A 275 -1.15 -13.81 5.24
CA GLU A 275 -0.88 -12.93 6.37
C GLU A 275 -1.89 -11.76 6.36
N ALA A 276 -2.74 -11.64 7.39
CA ALA A 276 -3.71 -10.53 7.40
C ALA A 276 -3.02 -9.17 7.65
N ILE A 277 -2.18 -9.07 8.68
CA ILE A 277 -1.41 -7.87 8.99
C ILE A 277 0.05 -8.24 9.27
N ARG A 278 0.97 -7.73 8.46
CA ARG A 278 2.41 -7.93 8.62
C ARG A 278 3.06 -6.62 9.06
N ASN A 279 3.69 -6.62 10.22
CA ASN A 279 4.57 -5.54 10.68
C ASN A 279 6.02 -6.04 10.62
N ASP A 280 6.88 -5.32 9.92
CA ASP A 280 8.23 -5.78 9.68
C ASP A 280 9.24 -4.62 9.62
N GLN A 281 10.43 -4.84 10.16
CA GLN A 281 11.52 -3.86 10.21
C GLN A 281 11.04 -2.54 10.82
N PHE A 282 10.72 -2.52 12.11
CA PHE A 282 10.15 -1.36 12.80
C PHE A 282 8.77 -0.92 12.27
N GLY A 283 8.02 -1.78 11.59
CA GLY A 283 6.59 -1.58 11.39
C GLY A 283 5.89 -1.74 12.75
N SER A 284 5.01 -0.83 13.14
CA SER A 284 4.33 -0.92 14.46
C SER A 284 2.98 -0.22 14.40
N ALA A 285 2.07 -0.77 13.59
CA ALA A 285 0.73 -0.23 13.47
C ALA A 285 -0.04 -0.27 14.80
N VAL A 286 -1.01 0.64 14.92
CA VAL A 286 -2.11 0.49 15.88
C VAL A 286 -3.15 -0.38 15.20
N VAL A 287 -3.42 -1.57 15.76
CA VAL A 287 -4.38 -2.55 15.25
C VAL A 287 -5.52 -2.65 16.25
N ALA A 288 -6.66 -2.02 15.92
CA ALA A 288 -7.78 -1.93 16.85
C ALA A 288 -9.13 -2.27 16.22
N HIS A 289 -10.05 -2.89 16.96
CA HIS A 289 -11.43 -3.13 16.48
C HIS A 289 -11.53 -3.83 15.12
N ASN A 290 -10.58 -4.71 14.77
CA ASN A 290 -10.66 -5.48 13.53
C ASN A 290 -11.26 -6.86 13.75
N LEU A 291 -11.85 -7.41 12.70
CA LEU A 291 -12.18 -8.83 12.59
C LEU A 291 -11.15 -9.51 11.71
N ILE A 292 -10.40 -10.47 12.25
CA ILE A 292 -9.38 -11.23 11.53
C ILE A 292 -9.71 -12.72 11.61
N ARG A 293 -10.03 -13.33 10.48
CA ARG A 293 -10.49 -14.72 10.45
C ARG A 293 -9.94 -15.54 9.27
N GLY A 294 -9.67 -16.81 9.52
CA GLY A 294 -9.33 -17.78 8.47
C GLY A 294 -7.95 -17.60 7.84
N SER A 295 -7.09 -16.74 8.41
CA SER A 295 -5.75 -16.50 7.85
C SER A 295 -4.77 -17.60 8.28
N LYS A 296 -3.71 -17.83 7.49
CA LYS A 296 -2.60 -18.68 7.96
C LYS A 296 -1.88 -18.01 9.14
N THR A 297 -1.68 -16.70 9.06
CA THR A 297 -1.23 -15.88 10.20
C THR A 297 -2.05 -14.60 10.27
N ALA A 298 -2.74 -14.38 11.38
CA ALA A 298 -3.55 -13.16 11.56
C ALA A 298 -2.66 -11.92 11.73
N ILE A 299 -1.72 -11.94 12.68
CA ILE A 299 -0.80 -10.83 12.89
C ILE A 299 0.63 -11.35 12.95
N TYR A 300 1.48 -10.82 12.07
CA TYR A 300 2.89 -11.17 11.97
C TYR A 300 3.75 -9.98 12.39
N LEU A 301 4.57 -10.14 13.43
CA LEU A 301 5.46 -9.11 13.95
C LEU A 301 6.90 -9.56 13.88
N ASN A 302 7.74 -8.79 13.18
CA ASN A 302 9.13 -9.16 12.97
C ASN A 302 10.06 -7.96 12.97
N ARG A 303 11.30 -8.16 13.41
CA ARG A 303 12.37 -7.16 13.40
C ARG A 303 11.96 -5.87 14.10
N LYS A 304 11.84 -5.95 15.43
CA LYS A 304 11.52 -4.83 16.33
C LYS A 304 10.19 -4.16 16.01
N SER A 305 9.17 -4.98 15.77
CA SER A 305 7.82 -4.54 15.45
C SER A 305 6.93 -4.57 16.69
N ASN A 306 6.78 -3.42 17.35
CA ASN A 306 6.12 -3.29 18.66
C ASN A 306 4.71 -2.69 18.49
N ALA A 307 3.86 -3.38 17.74
CA ALA A 307 2.49 -2.93 17.45
C ALA A 307 1.62 -2.82 18.73
N GLN A 308 0.64 -1.93 18.70
CA GLN A 308 -0.46 -1.90 19.69
C GLN A 308 -1.63 -2.71 19.13
N ILE A 309 -2.04 -3.75 19.84
CA ILE A 309 -3.06 -4.69 19.38
C ILE A 309 -4.15 -4.78 20.45
N GLU A 310 -5.29 -4.14 20.18
CA GLU A 310 -6.39 -4.08 21.16
C GLU A 310 -7.78 -4.20 20.56
N LYS A 311 -8.70 -4.82 21.31
CA LYS A 311 -10.12 -4.92 20.93
C LYS A 311 -10.36 -5.56 19.56
N ASN A 312 -9.48 -6.47 19.13
CA ASN A 312 -9.66 -7.23 17.89
C ASN A 312 -10.33 -8.58 18.16
N LEU A 313 -11.19 -9.00 17.24
CA LEU A 313 -11.73 -10.35 17.18
C LEU A 313 -10.85 -11.18 16.23
N ILE A 314 -10.01 -12.04 16.79
CA ILE A 314 -9.05 -12.86 16.06
C ILE A 314 -9.49 -14.32 16.17
N SER A 315 -10.09 -14.85 15.10
CA SER A 315 -10.79 -16.13 15.17
C SER A 315 -10.49 -17.10 14.03
N GLY A 316 -10.36 -18.40 14.32
CA GLY A 316 -10.26 -19.43 13.29
C GLY A 316 -9.05 -19.29 12.37
N ASN A 317 -7.95 -18.73 12.85
CA ASN A 317 -6.69 -18.63 12.08
C ASN A 317 -5.80 -19.83 12.43
N GLU A 318 -4.90 -20.23 11.50
CA GLU A 318 -3.90 -21.26 11.82
C GLU A 318 -2.95 -20.76 12.92
N LEU A 319 -2.52 -19.51 12.82
CA LEU A 319 -1.74 -18.81 13.84
C LEU A 319 -2.33 -17.41 14.11
N ALA A 320 -2.67 -17.12 15.36
CA ALA A 320 -3.22 -15.82 15.73
C ALA A 320 -2.14 -14.72 15.78
N LEU A 321 -1.00 -14.99 16.40
CA LEU A 321 0.07 -14.01 16.55
C LEU A 321 1.46 -14.68 16.41
N PHE A 322 2.24 -14.20 15.44
CA PHE A 322 3.66 -14.51 15.32
C PHE A 322 4.50 -13.33 15.79
N VAL A 323 5.51 -13.59 16.62
CA VAL A 323 6.42 -12.56 17.15
C VAL A 323 7.87 -13.04 17.05
N ASP A 324 8.71 -12.26 16.37
CA ASP A 324 10.11 -12.61 16.17
C ASP A 324 11.06 -11.40 16.10
N TYR A 325 12.36 -11.68 16.20
CA TYR A 325 13.44 -10.70 16.11
C TYR A 325 13.22 -9.51 17.06
N SER A 326 13.18 -9.82 18.36
CA SER A 326 13.11 -8.82 19.43
C SER A 326 11.94 -7.85 19.27
N SER A 327 10.78 -8.39 18.93
CA SER A 327 9.52 -7.66 18.85
C SER A 327 8.76 -7.85 20.16
N TYR A 328 8.27 -6.76 20.75
CA TYR A 328 7.59 -6.74 22.05
C TYR A 328 6.31 -5.90 21.93
N PRO A 329 5.25 -6.44 21.30
CA PRO A 329 3.98 -5.73 21.13
C PRO A 329 3.24 -5.51 22.46
N GLN A 330 2.28 -4.59 22.45
CA GLN A 330 1.26 -4.48 23.49
C GLN A 330 0.00 -5.21 23.00
N VAL A 331 -0.32 -6.36 23.60
CA VAL A 331 -1.46 -7.18 23.17
C VAL A 331 -2.43 -7.34 24.33
N ARG A 332 -3.55 -6.63 24.29
CA ARG A 332 -4.52 -6.61 25.40
C ARG A 332 -5.93 -6.38 24.91
N ASN A 333 -6.91 -6.84 25.68
CA ASN A 333 -8.33 -6.65 25.44
C ASN A 333 -8.82 -7.23 24.11
N ASN A 334 -8.17 -8.27 23.58
CA ASN A 334 -8.59 -8.97 22.36
C ASN A 334 -9.37 -10.25 22.69
N HIS A 335 -10.10 -10.75 21.70
CA HIS A 335 -10.68 -12.09 21.71
C HIS A 335 -9.87 -12.98 20.77
N PHE A 336 -9.29 -14.06 21.30
CA PHE A 336 -8.63 -15.11 20.53
C PHE A 336 -9.49 -16.37 20.57
N LEU A 337 -10.23 -16.64 19.49
CA LEU A 337 -11.22 -17.73 19.44
C LEU A 337 -10.86 -18.77 18.39
N ASP A 338 -10.85 -20.05 18.76
CA ASP A 338 -10.75 -21.16 17.79
C ASP A 338 -9.55 -21.08 16.83
N ASN A 339 -8.46 -20.40 17.23
CA ASN A 339 -7.22 -20.40 16.46
C ASN A 339 -6.47 -21.70 16.75
N SER A 340 -5.89 -22.34 15.73
CA SER A 340 -5.14 -23.60 15.91
C SER A 340 -3.94 -23.39 16.83
N MET A 341 -3.28 -22.23 16.71
CA MET A 341 -2.24 -21.76 17.62
C MET A 341 -2.50 -20.30 17.99
N GLY A 342 -2.42 -19.99 19.28
CA GLY A 342 -2.61 -18.64 19.81
C GLY A 342 -1.43 -17.75 19.50
N VAL A 343 -0.25 -18.09 20.05
CA VAL A 343 0.96 -17.28 19.91
C VAL A 343 2.16 -18.16 19.66
N LYS A 344 3.01 -17.74 18.72
CA LYS A 344 4.28 -18.39 18.42
C LYS A 344 5.41 -17.39 18.44
N LEU A 345 6.44 -17.69 19.23
CA LEU A 345 7.69 -16.98 19.19
C LEU A 345 8.62 -17.61 18.15
N GLY A 346 9.22 -16.76 17.33
CA GLY A 346 10.24 -17.18 16.37
C GLY A 346 11.59 -17.43 17.03
N ILE A 347 12.50 -18.04 16.28
CA ILE A 347 13.81 -18.45 16.81
C ILE A 347 14.74 -17.27 17.08
N TYR A 348 14.40 -16.06 16.64
CA TYR A 348 15.17 -14.83 16.88
C TYR A 348 14.54 -13.96 17.97
N GLN A 349 13.50 -14.45 18.65
CA GLN A 349 12.87 -13.77 19.78
C GLN A 349 13.63 -14.11 21.08
N SER A 350 14.68 -13.33 21.35
CA SER A 350 15.55 -13.54 22.51
C SER A 350 16.06 -12.22 23.09
N ALA A 351 15.53 -11.84 24.24
CA ALA A 351 16.06 -10.75 25.06
C ALA A 351 17.45 -11.05 25.60
N ASP A 352 17.75 -12.33 25.89
CA ASP A 352 19.09 -12.77 26.31
C ASP A 352 20.12 -12.42 25.23
N TRP A 353 19.81 -12.71 23.96
CA TRP A 353 20.66 -12.30 22.84
C TRP A 353 20.82 -10.79 22.73
N GLU A 354 19.74 -10.01 22.86
CA GLU A 354 19.84 -8.54 22.83
C GLU A 354 20.72 -7.98 23.96
N LYS A 355 20.68 -8.59 25.15
CA LYS A 355 21.49 -8.18 26.31
C LYS A 355 22.96 -8.53 26.16
N ARG A 356 23.27 -9.75 25.72
CA ARG A 356 24.66 -10.25 25.66
C ARG A 356 25.39 -9.89 24.38
N SER A 357 24.68 -9.76 23.26
CA SER A 357 25.29 -9.61 21.93
C SER A 357 24.72 -8.42 21.17
N GLY A 358 23.41 -8.20 21.26
CA GLY A 358 22.76 -6.93 20.91
C GLY A 358 22.72 -6.61 19.42
N SER A 359 21.55 -6.19 18.97
CA SER A 359 21.39 -5.64 17.61
C SER A 359 21.95 -4.22 17.47
N LYS A 360 22.16 -3.48 18.57
CA LYS A 360 22.61 -2.06 18.56
C LYS A 360 23.90 -1.88 17.77
N ARG A 361 24.93 -2.70 18.02
CA ARG A 361 26.22 -2.64 17.33
C ARG A 361 26.07 -2.94 15.84
N LEU A 362 25.36 -4.01 15.48
CA LEU A 362 25.12 -4.41 14.10
C LEU A 362 24.35 -3.35 13.31
N VAL A 363 23.35 -2.74 13.95
CA VAL A 363 22.54 -1.67 13.36
C VAL A 363 23.37 -0.40 13.17
N GLN A 364 24.22 -0.05 14.13
CA GLN A 364 25.15 1.10 14.02
C GLN A 364 26.19 0.86 12.91
N GLU A 365 26.81 -0.31 12.85
CA GLU A 365 27.76 -0.69 11.80
C GLU A 365 27.10 -0.63 10.41
N GLN A 366 25.88 -1.18 10.27
CA GLN A 366 25.11 -1.09 9.02
C GLN A 366 24.68 0.33 8.66
N ALA A 367 24.35 1.17 9.65
CA ALA A 367 23.97 2.56 9.42
C ALA A 367 25.16 3.40 8.96
N SER A 368 26.31 3.24 9.61
CA SER A 368 27.59 3.85 9.22
C SER A 368 28.02 3.42 7.82
N ALA A 369 27.96 2.11 7.53
CA ALA A 369 28.29 1.58 6.20
C ALA A 369 27.35 2.09 5.08
N ARG A 370 26.16 2.59 5.43
CA ARG A 370 25.17 3.12 4.47
C ARG A 370 25.04 4.65 4.49
N ASN A 371 25.89 5.37 5.22
CA ASN A 371 25.77 6.82 5.44
C ASN A 371 24.34 7.24 5.86
N SER A 372 23.64 6.39 6.63
CA SER A 372 22.25 6.62 7.02
C SER A 372 22.15 7.63 8.15
N ARG A 373 21.49 8.77 7.90
CA ARG A 373 21.18 9.82 8.90
C ARG A 373 19.81 9.62 9.58
N ASN A 374 19.33 8.39 9.72
CA ASN A 374 18.00 8.14 10.30
C ASN A 374 18.01 8.38 11.83
N PRO A 375 17.33 9.42 12.35
CA PRO A 375 17.34 9.76 13.77
C PRO A 375 16.63 8.71 14.64
N LEU A 376 15.79 7.85 14.05
CA LEU A 376 15.04 6.80 14.76
C LEU A 376 15.94 5.63 15.20
N LEU A 377 17.16 5.51 14.66
CA LEU A 377 18.15 4.53 15.12
C LEU A 377 18.60 4.79 16.58
N ALA A 378 18.50 6.04 17.03
CA ALA A 378 18.81 6.43 18.40
C ALA A 378 17.67 6.10 19.39
N GLN A 379 16.49 5.73 18.90
CA GLN A 379 15.31 5.39 19.72
C GLN A 379 15.16 3.87 19.93
N ALA A 380 16.23 3.10 19.71
CA ALA A 380 16.21 1.66 19.92
C ALA A 380 15.93 1.36 21.41
N PRO A 381 15.01 0.42 21.73
CA PRO A 381 14.76 0.04 23.11
C PRO A 381 16.05 -0.47 23.77
N GLU A 382 16.33 -0.03 24.99
CA GLU A 382 17.47 -0.48 25.78
C GLU A 382 17.09 -1.55 26.82
N GLN A 383 15.80 -1.65 27.13
CA GLN A 383 15.26 -2.65 28.03
C GLN A 383 14.49 -3.69 27.23
N PHE A 384 14.93 -4.95 27.35
CA PHE A 384 14.29 -6.11 26.76
C PHE A 384 13.79 -7.02 27.87
N ASN A 385 12.47 -7.21 27.88
CA ASN A 385 11.82 -8.20 28.71
C ASN A 385 12.11 -9.57 28.12
N ASP A 386 12.41 -10.58 28.95
CA ASP A 386 12.57 -11.97 28.48
C ASP A 386 11.20 -12.65 28.20
N TYR A 387 10.18 -11.85 27.91
CA TYR A 387 8.84 -12.31 27.65
C TYR A 387 8.10 -11.43 26.63
N VAL A 388 7.18 -12.05 25.91
CA VAL A 388 6.14 -11.38 25.12
C VAL A 388 4.84 -11.41 25.92
N ASP A 389 4.31 -10.23 26.24
CA ASP A 389 3.11 -10.08 27.07
C ASP A 389 1.84 -10.13 26.21
N VAL A 390 1.04 -11.17 26.45
CA VAL A 390 -0.30 -11.37 25.91
C VAL A 390 -1.32 -11.59 27.03
N SER A 391 -1.01 -11.11 28.24
CA SER A 391 -1.97 -11.04 29.34
C SER A 391 -3.09 -10.04 29.03
N GLY A 392 -4.18 -10.13 29.79
CA GLY A 392 -5.33 -9.26 29.59
C GLY A 392 -6.08 -9.52 28.29
N ASN A 393 -6.00 -10.73 27.72
CA ASN A 393 -6.82 -11.17 26.59
C ASN A 393 -7.80 -12.27 27.01
N TRP A 394 -8.88 -12.42 26.24
CA TRP A 394 -9.86 -13.49 26.42
C TRP A 394 -9.66 -14.59 25.37
N TRP A 395 -9.53 -15.84 25.80
CA TRP A 395 -9.19 -16.99 24.94
C TRP A 395 -10.39 -17.90 24.65
N GLY A 396 -11.61 -17.41 24.86
CA GLY A 396 -12.82 -18.18 24.59
C GLY A 396 -12.90 -19.46 25.43
N ALA A 397 -13.24 -20.58 24.78
CA ALA A 397 -13.32 -21.89 25.42
C ALA A 397 -11.98 -22.37 26.03
N GLN A 398 -10.85 -21.85 25.54
CA GLN A 398 -9.51 -22.22 26.04
C GLN A 398 -9.22 -21.65 27.45
N ASN A 399 -10.04 -20.70 27.94
CA ASN A 399 -9.94 -20.20 29.31
C ASN A 399 -10.05 -21.32 30.38
N ALA A 400 -10.88 -22.34 30.16
CA ALA A 400 -11.00 -23.44 31.11
C ALA A 400 -9.69 -24.25 31.23
N ALA A 401 -8.97 -24.42 30.12
CA ALA A 401 -7.65 -25.05 30.11
C ALA A 401 -6.61 -24.18 30.81
N LEU A 402 -6.64 -22.86 30.58
CA LEU A 402 -5.79 -21.90 31.27
C LEU A 402 -6.01 -21.92 32.79
N GLU A 403 -7.27 -21.92 33.24
CA GLU A 403 -7.65 -21.98 34.66
C GLU A 403 -7.20 -23.27 35.33
N LYS A 404 -7.31 -24.41 34.64
CA LYS A 404 -6.85 -25.70 35.15
C LYS A 404 -5.32 -25.79 35.22
N ALA A 405 -4.62 -25.21 34.24
CA ALA A 405 -3.16 -25.33 34.11
C ALA A 405 -2.40 -24.34 35.00
N GLY A 406 -2.88 -23.10 35.13
CA GLY A 406 -2.16 -22.02 35.80
C GLY A 406 -1.20 -21.24 34.88
N PRO A 407 -0.50 -20.22 35.42
CA PRO A 407 0.16 -19.16 34.63
C PRO A 407 1.47 -19.55 33.91
N ASP A 408 2.12 -20.64 34.32
CA ASP A 408 3.48 -20.99 33.89
C ASP A 408 3.61 -22.32 33.14
N VAL A 409 2.48 -22.96 32.85
CA VAL A 409 2.44 -24.26 32.17
C VAL A 409 2.63 -24.09 30.66
N ASN A 410 3.36 -25.02 30.04
CA ASN A 410 3.45 -25.10 28.60
C ASN A 410 2.13 -25.66 28.02
N LEU A 411 1.39 -24.84 27.28
CA LEU A 411 0.13 -25.21 26.66
C LEU A 411 0.31 -25.27 25.14
N PRO A 412 -0.27 -26.27 24.43
CA PRO A 412 -0.06 -26.45 22.98
C PRO A 412 -0.43 -25.24 22.10
N MET A 413 -1.25 -24.31 22.60
CA MET A 413 -1.62 -23.09 21.90
C MET A 413 -0.54 -21.99 21.94
N PHE A 414 0.52 -22.20 22.72
CA PHE A 414 1.68 -21.34 22.83
C PHE A 414 2.92 -22.09 22.39
N TYR A 415 3.80 -21.42 21.66
CA TYR A 415 5.11 -21.95 21.30
C TYR A 415 6.19 -20.95 21.69
N ASP A 416 6.99 -21.28 22.70
CA ASP A 416 8.00 -20.39 23.29
C ASP A 416 9.24 -21.14 23.82
N ARG A 417 10.01 -20.51 24.72
CA ARG A 417 11.15 -21.12 25.42
C ARG A 417 10.85 -22.50 26.02
N ARG A 418 9.63 -22.78 26.47
CA ARG A 418 9.26 -24.06 27.08
C ARG A 418 9.28 -25.20 26.05
N ASP A 419 9.02 -24.90 24.79
CA ASP A 419 9.12 -25.84 23.67
C ASP A 419 10.54 -25.86 23.08
N LYS A 420 11.19 -24.69 23.04
CA LYS A 420 12.54 -24.53 22.53
C LYS A 420 13.39 -23.66 23.48
N PRO A 421 14.11 -24.28 24.44
CA PRO A 421 14.78 -23.53 25.51
C PRO A 421 15.82 -22.52 25.03
N THR A 422 16.64 -22.92 24.06
CA THR A 422 17.75 -22.13 23.58
C THR A 422 17.92 -22.19 22.07
N VAL A 423 18.71 -21.24 21.57
CA VAL A 423 19.12 -21.16 20.17
C VAL A 423 20.53 -20.60 20.08
N SER A 424 21.30 -21.04 19.09
CA SER A 424 22.60 -20.46 18.75
C SER A 424 22.50 -19.76 17.39
N TYR A 425 23.16 -18.61 17.24
CA TYR A 425 23.17 -17.83 16.00
C TYR A 425 24.58 -17.72 15.43
N PRO A 426 24.97 -18.61 14.49
CA PRO A 426 26.28 -18.53 13.86
C PRO A 426 26.54 -17.16 13.24
N GLY A 427 27.64 -16.51 13.63
CA GLY A 427 28.02 -15.18 13.14
C GLY A 427 27.36 -13.99 13.86
N PHE A 428 26.45 -14.23 14.81
CA PHE A 428 25.73 -13.18 15.55
C PHE A 428 25.99 -13.22 17.06
N GLY A 429 27.04 -13.90 17.49
CA GLY A 429 27.51 -13.95 18.87
C GLY A 429 28.03 -15.34 19.25
N LYS A 430 28.45 -15.51 20.51
CA LYS A 430 29.02 -16.77 21.02
C LYS A 430 28.06 -17.43 22.03
N GLY A 431 27.87 -18.74 21.87
CA GLY A 431 27.10 -19.59 22.77
C GLY A 431 25.61 -19.65 22.43
N ASP A 432 24.87 -20.28 23.33
CA ASP A 432 23.42 -20.45 23.26
C ASP A 432 22.71 -19.31 23.98
N TYR A 433 21.58 -18.89 23.44
CA TYR A 433 20.75 -17.81 23.95
C TYR A 433 19.39 -18.36 24.33
N ALA A 434 18.90 -17.98 25.51
CA ALA A 434 17.55 -18.33 25.93
C ALA A 434 16.53 -17.63 25.03
N LEU A 435 15.54 -18.38 24.54
CA LEU A 435 14.36 -17.76 23.91
C LEU A 435 13.50 -17.06 24.97
N ASP A 436 12.66 -16.15 24.52
CA ASP A 436 11.68 -15.51 25.41
C ASP A 436 10.52 -16.46 25.74
N VAL A 437 9.78 -16.14 26.80
CA VAL A 437 8.53 -16.83 27.16
C VAL A 437 7.29 -16.03 26.76
N ILE A 438 6.19 -16.71 26.50
CA ILE A 438 4.89 -16.07 26.39
C ILE A 438 4.33 -15.90 27.80
N ARG A 439 3.98 -14.66 28.16
CA ARG A 439 3.24 -14.35 29.39
C ARG A 439 1.78 -14.12 29.03
N TYR A 440 0.94 -15.10 29.32
CA TYR A 440 -0.50 -15.05 29.04
C TYR A 440 -1.37 -14.80 30.28
N ALA A 441 -0.79 -14.87 31.48
CA ALA A 441 -1.46 -14.59 32.74
C ALA A 441 -1.19 -13.15 33.25
N PRO A 442 -2.18 -12.48 33.87
CA PRO A 442 -3.57 -12.92 34.00
C PRO A 442 -4.31 -12.83 32.65
N TRP A 443 -5.07 -13.87 32.28
CA TRP A 443 -6.04 -13.76 31.18
C TRP A 443 -7.36 -13.17 31.70
N LEU A 444 -8.18 -12.65 30.79
CA LEU A 444 -9.50 -12.13 31.15
C LEU A 444 -10.47 -13.28 31.39
N LYS A 445 -11.22 -13.24 32.50
CA LYS A 445 -12.24 -14.25 32.84
C LYS A 445 -13.54 -14.06 32.07
N GLN A 446 -13.79 -12.87 31.54
CA GLN A 446 -14.99 -12.53 30.78
C GLN A 446 -14.64 -11.91 29.43
N PRO A 447 -15.52 -12.04 28.42
CA PRO A 447 -15.35 -11.34 27.16
C PRO A 447 -15.28 -9.83 27.34
N VAL A 448 -14.39 -9.20 26.59
CA VAL A 448 -14.32 -7.73 26.47
C VAL A 448 -15.47 -7.20 25.61
N LYS A 449 -16.10 -6.08 26.02
CA LYS A 449 -17.14 -5.39 25.23
C LYS A 449 -16.52 -4.61 24.06
N GLY A 450 -17.24 -4.52 22.94
CA GLY A 450 -16.85 -3.69 21.80
C GLY A 450 -15.62 -4.19 21.04
N VAL A 451 -15.43 -5.52 20.97
CA VAL A 451 -14.36 -6.15 20.21
C VAL A 451 -14.79 -6.40 18.77
N GLY A 452 -13.93 -6.06 17.82
CA GLY A 452 -14.24 -6.11 16.38
C GLY A 452 -15.25 -5.05 15.92
N PRO A 453 -15.51 -4.97 14.60
CA PRO A 453 -16.46 -4.05 13.98
C PRO A 453 -17.87 -4.61 13.81
#